data_AF-A0A1G0LWC9-F1
#
_entry.id   AF-A0A1G0LWC9-F1
#
_cell.length_a   1.000
_cell.length_b   1.000
_cell.length_c   1.000
_cell.angle_alpha   90.00
_cell.angle_beta   90.00
_cell.angle_gamma   90.00
#
_symmetry.space_group_name_H-M   'P 1'
#
loop_
_entity.id
_entity.type
_entity.pdbx_description
1 polymer ?
#
loop_
_entity_poly.entity_id
_entity_poly.type
_entity_poly.pdbx_seq_one_letter_code
_entity_poly.pdbx_strand_id
1 'polypeptide(L)'
;MGMIRGSLTNTILLAVLTVLTFLCSPCCASTVTLSWDANTESDLAGYKVYYKSGTSTLPFNGTDALEGVSPIDVNSWTTATISGLDPGKAYYFTVTAYDTSGAESTYSNIVYVPMAVTSDLGPIYTGIKGDINGDGFVGLADVLLALNFATGKLKPSDDQFARADVAPVIDGLSVPDSSVDVADVIVILEIVTGEIVL
;
A
#
# COMPACT_ATOMS: atom_id res chain seq x y z
N MET A 1 49.43 15.09 -35.07
CA MET A 1 48.39 15.96 -34.49
C MET A 1 47.03 15.45 -34.96
N GLY A 2 46.46 14.44 -34.30
CA GLY A 2 45.20 13.81 -34.70
C GLY A 2 44.17 13.97 -33.58
N MET A 3 43.16 14.80 -33.82
CA MET A 3 42.13 15.18 -32.85
C MET A 3 41.10 14.06 -32.70
N ILE A 4 41.11 13.39 -31.55
CA ILE A 4 39.99 12.56 -31.06
C ILE A 4 38.89 13.52 -30.57
N ARG A 5 38.08 14.03 -31.50
CA ARG A 5 36.89 14.84 -31.21
C ARG A 5 35.66 14.17 -31.82
N GLY A 6 34.99 13.31 -31.06
CA GLY A 6 33.74 12.69 -31.51
C GLY A 6 33.10 11.62 -30.62
N SER A 7 33.79 11.11 -29.59
CA SER A 7 33.28 9.96 -28.81
C SER A 7 32.65 10.31 -27.45
N LEU A 8 33.07 11.42 -26.82
CA LEU A 8 32.69 11.69 -25.43
C LEU A 8 31.24 12.19 -25.30
N THR A 9 30.74 13.02 -26.21
CA THR A 9 29.39 13.60 -26.12
C THR A 9 28.29 12.56 -26.31
N ASN A 10 28.44 11.63 -27.26
CA ASN A 10 27.45 10.58 -27.49
C ASN A 10 27.44 9.55 -26.33
N THR A 11 28.61 9.24 -25.78
CA THR A 11 28.74 8.32 -24.65
C THR A 11 28.16 8.92 -23.35
N ILE A 12 28.35 10.22 -23.11
CA ILE A 12 27.73 10.93 -21.98
C ILE A 12 26.20 11.00 -22.15
N LEU A 13 25.70 11.27 -23.36
CA LEU A 13 24.25 11.33 -23.61
C LEU A 13 23.58 9.96 -23.43
N LEU A 14 24.21 8.88 -23.90
CA LEU A 14 23.75 7.51 -23.67
C LEU A 14 23.84 7.12 -22.18
N ALA A 15 24.92 7.46 -21.49
CA ALA A 15 25.10 7.17 -20.07
C ALA A 15 24.04 7.88 -19.19
N VAL A 16 23.74 9.14 -19.48
CA VAL A 16 22.70 9.91 -18.78
C VAL A 16 21.30 9.34 -19.06
N LEU A 17 21.02 8.88 -20.29
CA LEU A 17 19.74 8.25 -20.64
C LEU A 17 19.57 6.87 -19.97
N THR A 18 20.65 6.08 -19.83
CA THR A 18 20.63 4.84 -19.03
C THR A 18 20.48 5.13 -17.54
N VAL A 19 21.18 6.10 -16.97
CA VAL A 19 21.03 6.44 -15.54
C VAL A 19 19.61 6.95 -15.24
N LEU A 20 18.99 7.71 -16.16
CA LEU A 20 17.62 8.21 -15.99
C LEU A 20 16.55 7.09 -16.03
N THR A 21 16.81 6.00 -16.76
CA THR A 21 15.91 4.84 -16.81
C THR A 21 16.07 3.90 -15.61
N PHE A 22 17.24 3.88 -14.95
CA PHE A 22 17.49 3.13 -13.72
C PHE A 22 16.98 3.81 -12.43
N LEU A 23 16.56 5.09 -12.49
CA LEU A 23 15.94 5.79 -11.36
C LEU A 23 14.43 5.55 -11.24
N CYS A 24 13.82 4.82 -12.19
CA CYS A 24 12.42 4.46 -12.14
C CYS A 24 12.25 3.29 -11.16
N SER A 25 11.91 3.60 -9.91
CA SER A 25 11.47 2.58 -8.97
C SER A 25 10.18 1.95 -9.50
N PRO A 26 9.96 0.63 -9.34
CA PRO A 26 8.67 0.02 -9.65
C PRO A 26 7.59 0.73 -8.82
N CYS A 27 6.83 1.60 -9.46
CA CYS A 27 5.68 2.26 -8.86
C CYS A 27 4.55 1.24 -8.88
N CYS A 28 4.40 0.48 -7.79
CA CYS A 28 3.16 -0.25 -7.56
C CYS A 28 2.06 0.80 -7.48
N ALA A 29 1.12 0.80 -8.43
CA ALA A 29 -0.02 1.72 -8.44
C ALA A 29 -1.29 0.94 -8.13
N SER A 30 -2.07 1.44 -7.18
CA SER A 30 -3.38 0.88 -6.84
C SER A 30 -4.48 1.58 -7.65
N THR A 31 -5.61 0.87 -7.79
CA THR A 31 -6.80 1.38 -8.47
C THR A 31 -8.01 1.16 -7.56
N VAL A 32 -8.81 2.20 -7.40
CA VAL A 32 -10.03 2.19 -6.59
C VAL A 32 -11.22 2.44 -7.49
N THR A 33 -12.21 1.55 -7.44
CA THR A 33 -13.49 1.73 -8.13
C THR A 33 -14.55 2.12 -7.12
N LEU A 34 -15.20 3.26 -7.34
CA LEU A 34 -16.30 3.78 -6.56
C LEU A 34 -17.60 3.59 -7.33
N SER A 35 -18.68 3.30 -6.62
CA SER A 35 -20.04 3.27 -7.14
C SER A 35 -20.99 3.86 -6.11
N TRP A 36 -21.99 4.63 -6.56
CA TRP A 36 -23.00 5.24 -5.70
C TRP A 36 -24.39 5.16 -6.33
N ASP A 37 -25.41 5.39 -5.52
CA ASP A 37 -26.79 5.45 -5.98
C ASP A 37 -27.05 6.75 -6.76
N ALA A 38 -27.75 6.64 -7.89
CA ALA A 38 -28.13 7.79 -8.70
C ALA A 38 -29.14 8.67 -7.96
N ASN A 39 -29.01 9.99 -8.12
CA ASN A 39 -30.05 10.91 -7.70
C ASN A 39 -31.14 11.02 -8.77
N THR A 40 -32.30 11.54 -8.39
CA THR A 40 -33.52 11.52 -9.24
C THR A 40 -34.03 12.90 -9.61
N GLU A 41 -33.33 13.98 -9.25
CA GLU A 41 -33.72 15.35 -9.58
C GLU A 41 -33.63 15.58 -11.09
N SER A 42 -34.59 16.34 -11.63
CA SER A 42 -34.71 16.56 -13.08
C SER A 42 -33.60 17.43 -13.67
N ASP A 43 -32.93 18.22 -12.83
CA ASP A 43 -31.87 19.16 -13.18
C ASP A 43 -30.47 18.63 -12.89
N LEU A 44 -30.34 17.35 -12.49
CA LEU A 44 -29.05 16.67 -12.30
C LEU A 44 -28.24 16.67 -13.60
N ALA A 45 -27.05 17.25 -13.57
CA ALA A 45 -26.12 17.25 -14.70
C ALA A 45 -25.00 16.22 -14.54
N GLY A 46 -24.53 15.98 -13.31
CA GLY A 46 -23.48 14.99 -13.08
C GLY A 46 -22.94 14.95 -11.66
N TYR A 47 -21.75 14.36 -11.52
CA TYR A 47 -21.09 14.09 -10.26
C TYR A 47 -19.63 14.51 -10.28
N LYS A 48 -19.12 14.88 -9.10
CA LYS A 48 -17.70 15.13 -8.87
C LYS A 48 -17.18 14.26 -7.74
N VAL A 49 -16.08 13.56 -8.00
CA VAL A 49 -15.40 12.72 -7.02
C VAL A 49 -14.27 13.51 -6.38
N TYR A 50 -14.32 13.58 -5.07
CA TYR A 50 -13.33 14.22 -4.24
C TYR A 50 -12.47 13.17 -3.56
N TYR A 51 -11.15 13.34 -3.56
CA TYR A 51 -10.24 12.40 -2.90
C TYR A 51 -9.06 13.09 -2.21
N LYS A 52 -8.51 12.46 -1.17
CA LYS A 52 -7.28 12.91 -0.48
C LYS A 52 -6.61 11.75 0.25
N SER A 53 -5.28 11.75 0.30
CA SER A 53 -4.50 10.81 1.09
C SER A 53 -4.32 11.29 2.54
N GLY A 54 -4.24 10.34 3.49
CA GLY A 54 -3.79 10.56 4.86
C GLY A 54 -4.74 11.29 5.83
N THR A 55 -5.76 12.02 5.36
CA THR A 55 -6.70 12.76 6.22
C THR A 55 -8.14 12.69 5.73
N SER A 56 -9.07 12.55 6.68
CA SER A 56 -10.53 12.64 6.46
C SER A 56 -11.08 14.07 6.55
N THR A 57 -10.22 15.08 6.75
CA THR A 57 -10.66 16.49 6.84
C THR A 57 -10.94 17.08 5.47
N LEU A 58 -12.19 17.48 5.25
CA LEU A 58 -12.65 18.20 4.06
C LEU A 58 -12.09 19.65 4.02
N PRO A 59 -11.96 20.26 2.83
CA PRO A 59 -12.19 19.68 1.52
C PRO A 59 -11.05 18.74 1.09
N PHE A 60 -11.39 17.78 0.24
CA PHE A 60 -10.45 16.84 -0.34
C PHE A 60 -9.87 17.41 -1.64
N ASN A 61 -8.56 17.64 -1.63
CA ASN A 61 -7.81 18.33 -2.67
C ASN A 61 -6.58 17.49 -3.11
N GLY A 62 -6.75 16.18 -3.20
CA GLY A 62 -5.71 15.24 -3.61
C GLY A 62 -5.21 15.49 -5.04
N THR A 63 -3.94 15.17 -5.26
CA THR A 63 -3.23 15.35 -6.54
C THR A 63 -2.51 14.09 -7.00
N ASP A 64 -2.74 12.97 -6.31
CA ASP A 64 -1.97 11.73 -6.47
C ASP A 64 -2.49 10.84 -7.62
N ALA A 65 -3.72 11.05 -8.10
CA ALA A 65 -4.38 10.19 -9.09
C ALA A 65 -4.06 10.57 -10.55
N LEU A 66 -4.11 9.59 -11.46
CA LEU A 66 -3.91 9.81 -12.90
C LEU A 66 -5.06 10.55 -13.57
N GLU A 67 -6.28 10.43 -13.03
CA GLU A 67 -7.47 11.14 -13.51
C GLU A 67 -7.40 12.64 -13.22
N GLY A 68 -6.46 13.06 -12.36
CA GLY A 68 -6.11 14.46 -12.13
C GLY A 68 -6.32 14.92 -10.69
N VAL A 69 -6.32 16.24 -10.52
CA VAL A 69 -6.48 16.90 -9.22
C VAL A 69 -7.93 16.85 -8.80
N SER A 70 -8.18 16.49 -7.54
CA SER A 70 -9.50 16.52 -6.93
C SER A 70 -10.08 17.95 -6.93
N PRO A 71 -11.36 18.16 -7.29
CA PRO A 71 -12.34 17.13 -7.69
C PRO A 71 -12.22 16.68 -9.16
N ILE A 72 -12.55 15.42 -9.39
CA ILE A 72 -12.63 14.81 -10.72
C ILE A 72 -14.09 14.79 -11.17
N ASP A 73 -14.39 15.43 -12.30
CA ASP A 73 -15.72 15.41 -12.91
C ASP A 73 -15.94 14.09 -13.64
N VAL A 74 -16.99 13.36 -13.25
CA VAL A 74 -17.35 12.07 -13.84
C VAL A 74 -18.68 12.16 -14.59
N ASN A 75 -19.15 13.36 -14.90
CA ASN A 75 -20.40 13.60 -15.63
C ASN A 75 -21.57 12.83 -15.00
N SER A 76 -22.47 12.26 -15.80
CA SER A 76 -23.63 11.50 -15.35
C SER A 76 -23.34 10.04 -14.94
N TRP A 77 -22.07 9.63 -14.89
CA TRP A 77 -21.72 8.28 -14.47
C TRP A 77 -21.87 8.14 -12.95
N THR A 78 -22.44 7.02 -12.50
CA THR A 78 -22.55 6.66 -11.07
C THR A 78 -21.42 5.76 -10.60
N THR A 79 -20.36 5.66 -11.40
CA THR A 79 -19.17 4.87 -11.12
C THR A 79 -17.94 5.65 -11.54
N ALA A 80 -16.87 5.58 -10.75
CA ALA A 80 -15.59 6.19 -11.07
C ALA A 80 -14.44 5.24 -10.75
N THR A 81 -13.43 5.23 -11.61
CA THR A 81 -12.18 4.50 -11.37
C THR A 81 -11.08 5.53 -11.16
N ILE A 82 -10.43 5.48 -10.00
CA ILE A 82 -9.30 6.34 -9.63
C ILE A 82 -8.05 5.48 -9.61
N SER A 83 -7.09 5.79 -10.49
CA SER A 83 -5.90 4.97 -10.74
C SER A 83 -4.60 5.72 -10.46
N GLY A 84 -3.49 4.99 -10.41
CA GLY A 84 -2.17 5.56 -10.08
C GLY A 84 -1.97 5.92 -8.61
N LEU A 85 -2.88 5.49 -7.75
CA LEU A 85 -2.79 5.78 -6.33
C LEU A 85 -1.63 5.02 -5.69
N ASP A 86 -0.95 5.65 -4.75
CA ASP A 86 0.15 5.03 -4.02
C ASP A 86 -0.42 3.99 -3.03
N PRO A 87 -0.20 2.68 -3.22
CA PRO A 87 -0.71 1.65 -2.32
C PRO A 87 -0.22 1.84 -0.88
N GLY A 88 0.92 2.48 -0.66
CA GLY A 88 1.45 2.79 0.68
C GLY A 88 0.70 3.92 1.41
N LYS A 89 -0.29 4.56 0.78
CA LYS A 89 -1.11 5.61 1.39
C LYS A 89 -2.55 5.15 1.57
N ALA A 90 -3.13 5.57 2.69
CA ALA A 90 -4.58 5.47 2.86
C ALA A 90 -5.27 6.66 2.18
N TYR A 91 -6.42 6.41 1.56
CA TYR A 91 -7.20 7.38 0.81
C TYR A 91 -8.61 7.53 1.35
N TYR A 92 -9.14 8.73 1.21
CA TYR A 92 -10.50 9.10 1.57
C TYR A 92 -11.20 9.66 0.34
N PHE A 93 -12.45 9.25 0.13
CA PHE A 93 -13.26 9.64 -1.02
C PHE A 93 -14.62 10.15 -0.58
N THR A 94 -15.18 11.12 -1.30
CA THR A 94 -16.59 11.53 -1.21
C THR A 94 -17.05 12.07 -2.56
N VAL A 95 -18.35 12.11 -2.80
CA VAL A 95 -18.96 12.55 -4.05
C VAL A 95 -19.92 13.72 -3.78
N THR A 96 -19.99 14.66 -4.72
CA THR A 96 -21.09 15.64 -4.83
C THR A 96 -21.83 15.43 -6.15
N ALA A 97 -23.12 15.76 -6.17
CA ALA A 97 -23.88 15.93 -7.39
C ALA A 97 -23.85 17.41 -7.79
N TYR A 98 -23.93 17.71 -9.08
CA TYR A 98 -24.12 19.08 -9.57
C TYR A 98 -25.26 19.18 -10.57
N ASP A 99 -25.97 20.30 -10.52
CA ASP A 99 -27.08 20.61 -11.42
C ASP A 99 -26.62 21.21 -12.75
N THR A 100 -27.55 21.43 -13.68
CA THR A 100 -27.27 22.09 -14.98
C THR A 100 -26.76 23.54 -14.87
N SER A 101 -26.89 24.19 -13.70
CA SER A 101 -26.31 25.50 -13.41
C SER A 101 -24.88 25.39 -12.84
N GLY A 102 -24.40 24.17 -12.57
CA GLY A 102 -23.11 23.89 -11.93
C GLY A 102 -23.13 24.03 -10.41
N ALA A 103 -24.30 24.16 -9.77
CA ALA A 103 -24.41 24.23 -8.32
C ALA A 103 -24.25 22.83 -7.72
N GLU A 104 -23.36 22.70 -6.74
CA GLU A 104 -23.04 21.42 -6.12
C GLU A 104 -23.86 21.16 -4.86
N SER A 105 -24.18 19.88 -4.63
CA SER A 105 -24.80 19.40 -3.41
C SER A 105 -23.85 19.46 -2.21
N THR A 106 -24.37 19.09 -1.04
CA THR A 106 -23.50 18.70 0.08
C THR A 106 -22.73 17.41 -0.24
N TYR A 107 -21.60 17.20 0.43
CA TYR A 107 -20.81 15.97 0.31
C TYR A 107 -21.60 14.75 0.78
N SER A 108 -21.42 13.63 0.07
CA SER A 108 -21.84 12.31 0.53
C SER A 108 -21.03 11.85 1.76
N ASN A 109 -21.34 10.67 2.30
CA ASN A 109 -20.49 10.03 3.31
C ASN A 109 -19.06 9.82 2.81
N ILE A 110 -18.10 9.86 3.73
CA ILE A 110 -16.70 9.59 3.39
C ILE A 110 -16.48 8.08 3.34
N VAL A 111 -15.85 7.61 2.26
CA VAL A 111 -15.34 6.24 2.12
C VAL A 111 -13.85 6.24 2.40
N TYR A 112 -13.41 5.29 3.23
CA TYR A 112 -12.01 5.10 3.59
C TYR A 112 -11.46 3.86 2.88
N VAL A 113 -10.33 4.04 2.20
CA VAL A 113 -9.52 2.95 1.63
C VAL A 113 -8.21 2.93 2.40
N PRO A 114 -7.94 1.88 3.21
CA PRO A 114 -6.66 1.77 3.89
C PRO A 114 -5.52 1.61 2.87
N MET A 115 -4.30 1.93 3.30
CA MET A 115 -3.12 1.56 2.52
C MET A 115 -3.13 0.05 2.25
N ALA A 116 -2.82 -0.32 1.01
CA ALA A 116 -2.52 -1.69 0.68
C ALA A 116 -1.11 -1.98 1.19
N VAL A 117 -1.01 -2.80 2.23
CA VAL A 117 0.26 -3.44 2.59
C VAL A 117 0.61 -4.38 1.45
N THR A 118 1.38 -3.89 0.49
CA THR A 118 1.97 -4.76 -0.52
C THR A 118 3.03 -5.58 0.20
N SER A 119 2.71 -6.85 0.44
CA SER A 119 3.74 -7.86 0.59
C SER A 119 4.61 -7.77 -0.66
N ASP A 120 5.79 -7.16 -0.56
CA ASP A 120 6.76 -7.10 -1.66
C ASP A 120 7.37 -8.50 -1.81
N LEU A 121 6.55 -9.40 -2.35
CA LEU A 121 6.98 -10.75 -2.67
C LEU A 121 7.83 -10.68 -3.93
N GLY A 122 9.14 -10.58 -3.72
CA GLY A 122 10.07 -11.42 -4.46
C GLY A 122 9.60 -12.89 -4.46
N PRO A 123 10.17 -13.77 -5.31
CA PRO A 123 9.67 -15.13 -5.52
C PRO A 123 9.29 -15.77 -4.17
N ILE A 124 8.01 -16.15 -4.05
CA ILE A 124 7.34 -16.62 -2.85
C ILE A 124 8.31 -17.36 -1.92
N TYR A 125 8.83 -16.66 -0.90
CA TYR A 125 9.53 -17.29 0.20
C TYR A 125 8.50 -17.82 1.19
N THR A 126 7.79 -18.88 0.80
CA THR A 126 7.00 -19.67 1.74
C THR A 126 7.97 -20.35 2.72
N GLY A 127 8.33 -19.69 3.82
CA GLY A 127 9.12 -20.33 4.87
C GLY A 127 10.04 -19.47 5.71
N ILE A 128 10.00 -18.14 5.62
CA ILE A 128 10.78 -17.30 6.56
C ILE A 128 10.14 -17.45 7.95
N LYS A 129 10.91 -18.03 8.88
CA LYS A 129 10.54 -18.09 10.30
C LYS A 129 10.50 -16.67 10.86
N GLY A 130 9.39 -16.32 11.52
CA GLY A 130 9.14 -14.98 12.06
C GLY A 130 8.40 -14.02 11.12
N ASP A 131 8.30 -14.29 9.81
CA ASP A 131 7.50 -13.48 8.86
C ASP A 131 6.05 -13.95 8.93
N ILE A 132 5.27 -13.43 9.87
CA ILE A 132 3.91 -13.90 10.13
C ILE A 132 2.94 -13.41 9.06
N ASN A 133 3.10 -12.19 8.57
CA ASN A 133 2.19 -11.64 7.55
C ASN A 133 2.48 -12.18 6.13
N GLY A 134 3.63 -12.84 5.94
CA GLY A 134 4.05 -13.40 4.66
C GLY A 134 4.46 -12.31 3.66
N ASP A 135 5.08 -11.23 4.14
CA ASP A 135 5.52 -10.11 3.30
C ASP A 135 6.96 -10.21 2.81
N GLY A 136 7.67 -11.27 3.22
CA GLY A 136 9.07 -11.51 2.87
C GLY A 136 10.07 -10.91 3.85
N PHE A 137 9.62 -10.20 4.89
CA PHE A 137 10.45 -9.55 5.89
C PHE A 137 9.98 -9.91 7.29
N VAL A 138 10.92 -10.03 8.24
CA VAL A 138 10.57 -10.12 9.67
C VAL A 138 10.64 -8.72 10.25
N GLY A 139 9.49 -8.14 10.60
CA GLY A 139 9.34 -6.75 11.00
C GLY A 139 8.42 -6.52 12.20
N LEU A 140 8.18 -5.24 12.54
CA LEU A 140 7.29 -4.86 13.64
C LEU A 140 5.84 -5.28 13.42
N ALA A 141 5.42 -5.45 12.16
CA ALA A 141 4.11 -5.96 11.82
C ALA A 141 3.94 -7.42 12.30
N ASP A 142 5.00 -8.22 12.20
CA ASP A 142 5.02 -9.61 12.67
C ASP A 142 5.05 -9.68 14.19
N VAL A 143 5.84 -8.82 14.85
CA VAL A 143 5.83 -8.71 16.32
C VAL A 143 4.42 -8.39 16.83
N LEU A 144 3.68 -7.52 16.13
CA LEU A 144 2.31 -7.18 16.51
C LEU A 144 1.34 -8.35 16.31
N LEU A 145 1.47 -9.10 15.20
CA LEU A 145 0.67 -10.30 14.96
C LEU A 145 0.98 -11.39 15.99
N ALA A 146 2.26 -11.66 16.26
CA ALA A 146 2.72 -12.59 17.29
C ALA A 146 2.13 -12.23 18.65
N LEU A 147 2.18 -10.95 19.04
CA LEU A 147 1.62 -10.48 20.30
C LEU A 147 0.09 -10.68 20.37
N ASN A 148 -0.62 -10.47 19.26
CA ASN A 148 -2.06 -10.72 19.20
C ASN A 148 -2.40 -12.21 19.29
N PHE A 149 -1.57 -13.10 18.76
CA PHE A 149 -1.71 -14.55 18.89
C PHE A 149 -1.39 -15.03 20.32
N ALA A 150 -0.26 -14.61 20.88
CA ALA A 150 0.17 -14.94 22.24
C ALA A 150 -0.81 -14.47 23.32
N THR A 151 -1.51 -13.35 23.07
CA THR A 151 -2.55 -12.83 23.97
C THR A 151 -3.95 -13.38 23.69
N GLY A 152 -4.10 -14.25 22.69
CA GLY A 152 -5.38 -14.86 22.31
C GLY A 152 -6.39 -13.90 21.69
N LYS A 153 -5.97 -12.70 21.28
CA LYS A 153 -6.83 -11.72 20.60
C LYS A 153 -7.18 -12.16 19.18
N LEU A 154 -6.26 -12.86 18.53
CA LEU A 154 -6.42 -13.42 17.19
C LEU A 154 -6.05 -14.90 17.21
N LYS A 155 -6.69 -15.68 16.34
CA LYS A 155 -6.31 -17.07 16.07
C LYS A 155 -5.51 -17.13 14.77
N PRO A 156 -4.28 -17.67 14.77
CA PRO A 156 -3.50 -17.82 13.53
C PRO A 156 -4.12 -18.84 12.58
N SER A 157 -3.89 -18.68 11.27
CA SER A 157 -4.00 -19.78 10.31
C SER A 157 -2.86 -20.79 10.50
N ASP A 158 -2.97 -21.97 9.89
CA ASP A 158 -1.92 -23.00 10.00
C ASP A 158 -0.56 -22.50 9.50
N ASP A 159 -0.55 -21.70 8.43
CA ASP A 159 0.65 -21.11 7.86
C ASP A 159 1.24 -20.01 8.76
N GLN A 160 0.37 -19.16 9.33
CA GLN A 160 0.81 -18.13 10.29
C GLN A 160 1.35 -18.75 11.57
N PHE A 161 0.72 -19.83 12.03
CA PHE A 161 1.17 -20.60 13.17
C PHE A 161 2.56 -21.18 12.92
N ALA A 162 2.78 -21.82 11.77
CA ALA A 162 4.08 -22.39 11.42
C ALA A 162 5.21 -21.35 11.30
N ARG A 163 4.89 -20.10 10.96
CA ARG A 163 5.86 -18.99 10.90
C ARG A 163 6.03 -18.27 12.23
N ALA A 164 5.00 -18.26 13.07
CA ALA A 164 5.01 -17.62 14.39
C ALA A 164 5.66 -18.49 15.48
N ASP A 165 5.53 -19.82 15.41
CA ASP A 165 6.17 -20.77 16.33
C ASP A 165 7.66 -20.88 15.96
N VAL A 166 8.46 -20.04 16.64
CA VAL A 166 9.89 -19.85 16.42
C VAL A 166 10.72 -20.15 17.67
N ALA A 167 10.10 -20.20 18.84
CA ALA A 167 10.74 -20.49 20.11
C ALA A 167 10.55 -21.96 20.52
N PRO A 168 11.44 -22.49 21.38
CA PRO A 168 12.72 -21.91 21.81
C PRO A 168 13.80 -21.90 20.71
N VAL A 169 14.83 -21.07 20.91
CA VAL A 169 16.05 -21.08 20.09
C VAL A 169 17.14 -21.85 20.84
N ILE A 170 17.65 -22.93 20.26
CA ILE A 170 18.72 -23.77 20.80
C ILE A 170 19.89 -23.77 19.81
N ASP A 171 21.07 -23.36 20.27
CA ASP A 171 22.28 -23.24 19.44
C ASP A 171 22.08 -22.40 18.16
N GLY A 172 21.25 -21.36 18.24
CA GLY A 172 20.93 -20.46 17.14
C GLY A 172 19.88 -21.02 16.15
N LEU A 173 19.31 -22.20 16.43
CA LEU A 173 18.26 -22.80 15.60
C LEU A 173 16.91 -22.73 16.32
N SER A 174 15.87 -22.38 15.57
CA SER A 174 14.49 -22.46 16.05
C SER A 174 14.05 -23.91 16.23
N VAL A 175 13.44 -24.22 17.38
CA VAL A 175 12.89 -25.54 17.73
C VAL A 175 11.43 -25.37 18.14
N PRO A 176 10.49 -25.35 17.17
CA PRO A 176 9.07 -25.07 17.42
C PRO A 176 8.44 -26.04 18.43
N ASP A 177 7.65 -25.52 19.37
CA ASP A 177 7.04 -26.31 20.45
C ASP A 177 5.52 -26.50 20.33
N SER A 178 4.95 -26.10 19.18
CA SER A 178 3.51 -26.10 18.93
C SER A 178 2.72 -25.18 19.85
N SER A 179 3.37 -24.15 20.39
CA SER A 179 2.76 -22.99 21.03
C SER A 179 3.07 -21.74 20.21
N VAL A 180 2.22 -20.72 20.34
CA VAL A 180 2.58 -19.36 19.94
C VAL A 180 2.32 -18.49 21.15
N ASP A 181 3.38 -18.17 21.87
CA ASP A 181 3.32 -17.43 23.13
C ASP A 181 4.35 -16.30 23.19
N VAL A 182 4.56 -15.74 24.39
CA VAL A 182 5.41 -14.56 24.56
C VAL A 182 6.87 -14.89 24.25
N ALA A 183 7.30 -16.14 24.36
CA ALA A 183 8.65 -16.56 23.96
C ALA A 183 8.86 -16.35 22.45
N ASP A 184 7.88 -16.71 21.62
CA ASP A 184 7.92 -16.46 20.18
C ASP A 184 7.97 -14.98 19.85
N VAL A 185 7.19 -14.16 20.56
CA VAL A 185 7.19 -12.70 20.37
C VAL A 185 8.58 -12.11 20.63
N ILE A 186 9.28 -12.60 21.65
CA ILE A 186 10.63 -12.15 21.99
C ILE A 186 11.61 -12.55 20.90
N VAL A 187 11.58 -13.80 20.43
CA VAL A 187 12.46 -14.27 19.36
C VAL A 187 12.23 -13.47 18.06
N ILE A 188 10.97 -13.19 17.70
CA ILE A 188 10.66 -12.36 16.53
C ILE A 188 11.21 -10.94 16.72
N LEU A 189 11.09 -10.36 17.92
CA LEU A 189 11.66 -9.04 18.21
C LEU A 189 13.18 -9.03 18.12
N GLU A 190 13.86 -10.09 18.57
CA GLU A 190 15.32 -10.25 18.48
C GLU A 190 15.79 -10.39 17.03
N ILE A 191 14.98 -11.02 16.16
CA ILE A 191 15.23 -11.05 14.70
C ILE A 191 15.09 -9.64 14.11
N VAL A 192 14.07 -8.88 14.51
CA VAL A 192 13.84 -7.50 14.02
C VAL A 192 14.97 -6.55 14.45
N THR A 193 15.51 -6.69 15.66
CA THR A 193 16.62 -5.87 16.16
C THR A 193 17.98 -6.32 15.62
N GLY A 194 18.05 -7.46 14.93
CA GLY A 194 19.27 -8.04 14.40
C GLY A 194 20.16 -8.69 15.47
N GLU A 195 19.60 -9.00 16.63
CA GLU A 195 20.29 -9.72 17.70
C GLU A 195 20.42 -11.22 17.38
N ILE A 196 19.48 -11.77 16.61
CA ILE A 196 19.46 -13.18 16.16
C ILE A 196 19.11 -13.26 14.67
N VAL A 197 19.63 -14.26 13.97
CA VAL A 197 19.25 -14.62 12.60
C VAL A 197 18.97 -16.13 12.57
N LEU A 198 17.79 -16.51 12.09
CA LEU A 198 17.32 -17.91 11.99
C LEU A 198 17.47 -18.47 10.57
#